data_AF-A0A1V6CP90-F1
#
_entry.id   AF-A0A1V6CP90-F1
#
_cell.length_a   1.000
_cell.length_b   1.000
_cell.length_c   1.000
_cell.angle_alpha   90.00
_cell.angle_beta   90.00
_cell.angle_gamma   90.00
#
_symmetry.space_group_name_H-M   'P 1'
#
loop_
_entity.id
_entity.type
_entity.pdbx_description
1 polymer ?
#
loop_
_entity_poly.entity_id
_entity_poly.type
_entity_poly.pdbx_seq_one_letter_code
_entity_poly.pdbx_strand_id
1 'polypeptide(L)'
;MFFQMVLLQERDELYAELSRFREMDHRTLVIYFLLGCCNASGVNPREWLTDILTRIPEYNSNYNLDLADLLPHNWKKLKSLQQTPDSFGVN
;
A
#
# COMPACT_ATOMS: atom_id res chain seq x y z
N MET A 1 -0.64 7.05 38.45
CA MET A 1 -2.07 7.00 38.08
C MET A 1 -2.29 7.43 36.62
N PHE A 2 -1.76 8.58 36.17
CA PHE A 2 -1.87 9.04 34.77
C PHE A 2 -1.30 8.06 33.73
N PHE A 3 -0.08 7.54 33.91
CA PHE A 3 0.52 6.56 32.98
C PHE A 3 -0.32 5.29 32.83
N GLN A 4 -0.91 4.80 33.92
CA GLN A 4 -1.81 3.64 33.89
C GLN A 4 -3.05 3.92 33.04
N MET A 5 -3.56 5.15 33.10
CA MET A 5 -4.75 5.59 32.37
C MET A 5 -4.46 5.73 30.87
N VAL A 6 -3.29 6.26 30.50
CA VAL A 6 -2.82 6.34 29.11
C VAL A 6 -2.64 4.94 28.51
N LEU A 7 -1.97 4.02 29.23
CA LEU A 7 -1.76 2.65 28.75
C LEU A 7 -3.07 1.87 28.60
N LEU A 8 -4.03 2.08 29.52
CA LEU A 8 -5.37 1.49 29.39
C LEU A 8 -6.11 2.01 28.17
N GLN A 9 -5.97 3.31 27.86
CA GLN A 9 -6.58 3.90 26.68
C GLN A 9 -5.96 3.37 25.38
N GLU A 10 -4.64 3.31 25.27
CA GLU A 10 -3.95 2.72 24.10
C GLU A 10 -4.37 1.25 23.89
N ARG A 11 -4.49 0.50 24.98
CA ARG A 11 -4.97 -0.89 24.95
C ARG A 11 -6.40 -0.98 24.40
N ASP A 12 -7.29 -0.13 24.88
CA ASP A 12 -8.70 -0.14 24.47
C ASP A 12 -8.87 0.29 23.00
N GLU A 13 -8.06 1.24 22.52
CA GLU A 13 -8.00 1.63 21.11
C GLU A 13 -7.54 0.47 20.22
N LEU A 14 -6.48 -0.24 20.61
CA LEU A 14 -6.01 -1.43 19.89
C LEU A 14 -7.07 -2.53 19.83
N TYR A 15 -7.80 -2.76 20.92
CA TYR A 15 -8.90 -3.75 20.94
C TYR A 15 -10.07 -3.32 20.06
N ALA A 16 -10.41 -2.03 20.03
CA ALA A 16 -11.46 -1.49 19.17
C ALA A 16 -11.11 -1.62 17.68
N GLU A 17 -9.83 -1.47 17.35
CA GLU A 17 -9.36 -1.65 15.97
C GLU A 17 -9.37 -3.13 15.56
N LEU A 18 -8.88 -4.02 16.44
CA LEU A 18 -8.93 -5.47 16.22
C LEU A 18 -10.36 -6.03 16.12
N SER A 19 -11.29 -5.51 16.92
CA SER A 19 -12.70 -5.91 16.83
C SER A 19 -13.32 -5.47 15.51
N ARG A 20 -12.99 -4.26 15.04
CA ARG A 20 -13.42 -3.77 13.72
C ARG A 20 -12.91 -4.67 12.59
N PHE A 21 -11.67 -5.15 12.66
CA PHE A 21 -11.14 -6.08 11.65
C PHE A 21 -11.86 -7.42 11.62
N ARG A 22 -12.40 -7.90 12.74
CA ARG A 22 -13.16 -9.17 12.80
C ARG A 22 -14.43 -9.16 11.96
N GLU A 23 -15.04 -7.99 11.80
CA GLU A 23 -16.31 -7.81 11.10
C GLU A 23 -16.10 -7.36 9.63
N MET A 24 -14.87 -7.05 9.23
CA MET A 24 -14.55 -6.60 7.87
C MET A 24 -14.46 -7.76 6.87
N ASP A 25 -14.91 -7.52 5.64
CA ASP A 25 -14.67 -8.43 4.52
C ASP A 25 -13.17 -8.51 4.15
N HIS A 26 -12.75 -9.68 3.65
CA HIS A 26 -11.38 -9.94 3.25
C HIS A 26 -10.81 -8.93 2.25
N ARG A 27 -11.60 -8.45 1.29
CA ARG A 27 -11.13 -7.48 0.28
C ARG A 27 -10.83 -6.14 0.93
N THR A 28 -11.72 -5.74 1.83
CA THR A 28 -11.55 -4.53 2.62
C THR A 28 -10.28 -4.65 3.47
N LEU A 29 -10.10 -5.76 4.20
CA LEU A 29 -8.87 -6.00 4.98
C LEU A 29 -7.60 -5.90 4.14
N VAL A 30 -7.58 -6.50 2.95
CA VAL A 30 -6.44 -6.42 2.02
C VAL A 30 -6.16 -4.99 1.61
N ILE A 31 -7.18 -4.20 1.25
CA ILE A 31 -6.99 -2.79 0.88
C ILE A 31 -6.44 -1.99 2.06
N TYR A 32 -7.01 -2.14 3.26
CA TYR A 32 -6.54 -1.44 4.46
C TYR A 32 -5.08 -1.78 4.81
N PHE A 33 -4.72 -3.06 4.71
CA PHE A 33 -3.34 -3.50 4.92
C PHE A 33 -2.39 -2.85 3.91
N LEU A 34 -2.74 -2.87 2.61
CA LEU A 34 -1.91 -2.29 1.56
C LEU A 34 -1.76 -0.77 1.69
N LEU A 35 -2.81 -0.06 2.12
CA LEU A 35 -2.73 1.37 2.45
C LEU A 35 -1.78 1.62 3.63
N GLY A 36 -1.78 0.76 4.65
CA GLY A 36 -0.79 0.78 5.74
C GLY A 36 0.65 0.58 5.22
N CYS A 37 0.85 -0.36 4.30
CA CYS A 37 2.15 -0.58 3.65
C CYS A 37 2.61 0.62 2.80
N CYS A 38 1.69 1.37 2.19
CA CYS A 38 2.03 2.61 1.47
C CYS A 38 2.66 3.63 2.42
N ASN A 39 2.06 3.82 3.60
CA ASN A 39 2.57 4.75 4.60
C ASN A 39 3.97 4.33 5.07
N ALA A 40 4.18 3.04 5.38
CA ALA A 40 5.48 2.51 5.78
C ALA A 40 6.55 2.63 4.68
N SER A 41 6.17 2.58 3.41
CA SER A 41 7.07 2.68 2.25
C SER A 41 7.31 4.13 1.78
N GLY A 42 6.66 5.11 2.40
CA GLY A 42 6.67 6.51 1.97
C GLY A 42 6.11 6.69 0.55
N VAL A 43 5.06 5.94 0.22
CA VAL A 43 4.36 5.97 -1.07
C VAL A 43 3.05 6.70 -0.88
N ASN A 44 2.70 7.61 -1.80
CA ASN A 44 1.42 8.29 -1.76
C ASN A 44 0.29 7.28 -2.03
N PRO A 45 -0.59 6.98 -1.05
CA PRO A 45 -1.58 5.91 -1.22
C PRO A 45 -2.60 6.23 -2.33
N ARG A 46 -2.92 7.51 -2.55
CA ARG A 46 -3.86 7.94 -3.58
C ARG A 46 -3.29 7.73 -4.97
N GLU A 47 -2.02 8.09 -5.17
CA GLU A 47 -1.34 7.91 -6.44
C GLU A 47 -1.14 6.43 -6.76
N TRP A 48 -0.63 5.66 -5.79
CA TRP A 48 -0.45 4.22 -5.93
C TRP A 48 -1.77 3.51 -6.24
N LEU A 49 -2.83 3.78 -5.47
CA LEU A 49 -4.13 3.13 -5.69
C LEU A 49 -4.71 3.47 -7.07
N THR A 50 -4.52 4.70 -7.53
CA THR A 50 -5.00 5.11 -8.86
C THR A 50 -4.26 4.35 -9.96
N ASP A 51 -2.94 4.27 -9.88
CA ASP A 51 -2.12 3.60 -10.90
C ASP A 51 -2.34 2.08 -10.91
N ILE A 52 -2.36 1.41 -9.75
CA ILE A 52 -2.61 -0.05 -9.73
C ILE A 52 -3.98 -0.42 -10.28
N LEU A 53 -5.03 0.38 -10.00
CA LEU A 53 -6.38 0.09 -10.50
C LEU A 53 -6.43 0.14 -12.03
N THR A 54 -5.59 0.95 -12.66
CA THR A 54 -5.46 0.98 -14.12
C THR A 54 -4.65 -0.20 -14.68
N ARG A 55 -3.72 -0.75 -13.91
CA ARG A 55 -2.83 -1.86 -14.33
C ARG A 55 -3.39 -3.24 -14.03
N ILE A 56 -4.27 -3.39 -13.03
CA ILE A 56 -4.87 -4.68 -12.67
C ILE A 56 -5.47 -5.45 -13.86
N PRO A 57 -6.21 -4.82 -14.81
CA PRO A 57 -6.73 -5.53 -15.97
C PRO A 57 -5.64 -6.14 -16.87
N GLU A 58 -4.48 -5.49 -16.99
CA GLU A 58 -3.33 -5.98 -17.76
C GLU A 58 -2.72 -7.20 -17.08
N TYR A 59 -2.47 -7.12 -15.77
CA TYR A 59 -1.96 -8.24 -14.97
C TYR A 59 -2.94 -9.41 -14.90
N ASN A 60 -4.24 -9.14 -14.93
CA ASN A 60 -5.28 -10.17 -14.99
C ASN A 60 -5.32 -10.89 -16.36
N SER A 61 -4.88 -10.22 -17.43
CA SER A 61 -4.87 -10.78 -18.78
C SER A 61 -3.54 -11.46 -19.13
N ASN A 62 -2.44 -11.06 -18.49
CA ASN A 62 -1.09 -11.55 -18.76
C ASN A 62 -0.42 -12.08 -17.48
N TYR A 63 -0.51 -13.39 -17.26
CA TYR A 63 0.07 -14.10 -16.12
C TYR A 63 1.60 -14.19 -16.12
N ASN A 64 2.28 -13.67 -17.15
CA ASN A 64 3.74 -13.53 -17.12
C ASN A 64 4.18 -12.32 -16.27
N LEU A 65 3.25 -11.41 -15.94
CA LEU A 65 3.51 -10.26 -15.10
C LEU A 65 3.33 -10.64 -13.63
N ASP A 66 4.27 -10.23 -12.77
CA ASP A 66 4.24 -10.54 -11.36
C ASP A 66 3.38 -9.52 -10.59
N LEU A 67 2.25 -9.95 -10.03
CA LEU A 67 1.40 -9.11 -9.18
C LEU A 67 2.17 -8.47 -8.01
N ALA A 68 3.29 -9.06 -7.58
CA ALA A 68 4.17 -8.47 -6.57
C ALA A 68 4.75 -7.12 -6.99
N ASP A 69 4.83 -6.82 -8.30
CA ASP A 69 5.26 -5.52 -8.82
C ASP A 69 4.29 -4.40 -8.44
N LEU A 70 3.00 -4.72 -8.27
CA LEU A 70 1.96 -3.76 -7.89
C LEU A 70 2.02 -3.40 -6.40
N LEU A 71 2.77 -4.15 -5.58
CA LEU A 71 2.90 -3.84 -4.16
C LEU A 71 3.61 -2.49 -3.95
N PRO A 72 3.22 -1.70 -2.94
CA PRO A 72 3.67 -0.30 -2.78
C PRO A 72 5.19 -0.11 -2.87
N HIS A 73 5.95 -1.00 -2.23
CA HIS A 73 7.42 -0.97 -2.23
C HIS A 73 8.08 -1.24 -3.59
N ASN A 74 7.46 -2.04 -4.45
CA ASN A 74 8.00 -2.42 -5.76
C ASN A 74 7.52 -1.45 -6.83
N TRP A 75 6.27 -1.00 -6.73
CA TRP A 75 5.71 0.05 -7.56
C TRP A 75 6.58 1.32 -7.56
N LYS A 76 7.06 1.73 -6.38
CA LYS A 76 7.96 2.87 -6.23
C LYS A 76 9.26 2.70 -7.03
N LYS A 77 9.84 1.49 -7.01
CA LYS A 77 11.06 1.17 -7.76
C LYS A 77 10.79 1.21 -9.26
N LEU A 78 9.71 0.59 -9.72
CA LEU A 78 9.31 0.58 -11.11
C LEU A 78 9.16 2.01 -11.66
N LYS A 79 8.48 2.88 -10.91
CA LYS A 79 8.29 4.28 -11.30
C LYS A 79 9.60 5.06 -11.35
N SER A 80 10.52 4.82 -10.41
CA SER A 80 11.84 5.46 -10.44
C SER A 80 12.69 5.04 -11.64
N LEU A 81 12.54 3.80 -12.12
CA LEU A 81 13.22 3.32 -13.32
C LEU A 81 12.62 3.93 -14.59
N GLN A 82 11.30 4.10 -14.62
CA GLN A 82 10.57 4.74 -15.73
C GLN A 82 10.79 6.27 -15.81
N GLN A 83 11.32 6.89 -14.76
CA GLN A 83 11.57 8.34 -14.68
C GLN A 83 12.99 8.76 -15.09
N THR A 84 13.82 7.86 -15.62
CA THR A 84 15.05 8.29 -16.29
C THR A 84 14.67 9.07 -17.55
N PRO A 85 14.96 10.39 -17.62
CA PRO A 85 14.92 11.06 -18.90
C PRO A 85 16.08 10.50 -19.70
N ASP A 86 15.81 10.02 -20.90
CA ASP A 86 16.78 9.96 -21.98
C ASP A 86 17.41 11.35 -22.11
N SER A 87 18.49 11.57 -21.37
CA SER A 87 19.23 12.82 -21.34
C SER A 87 20.49 12.60 -22.16
N PHE A 88 20.42 13.16 -23.37
CA PHE A 88 21.54 13.64 -24.17
C PHE A 88 22.54 12.59 -24.67
N GLY A 89 22.36 12.16 -25.92
CA GLY A 89 23.32 11.33 -26.62
C GLY A 89 23.08 11.21 -28.12
N VAL A 90 22.96 12.33 -28.84
CA VAL A 90 23.31 12.36 -30.28
C VAL A 90 24.24 13.55 -30.49
N ASN A 91 25.54 13.24 -30.56
CA ASN A 91 26.50 14.02 -31.35
C ASN A 91 26.35 13.60 -32.81
#